data_AF-A0A8T9C0H8-F1
#
_entry.id   AF-A0A8T9C0H8-F1
#
_cell.length_a   1.000
_cell.length_b   1.000
_cell.length_c   1.000
_cell.angle_alpha   90.00
_cell.angle_beta   90.00
_cell.angle_gamma   90.00
#
_symmetry.space_group_name_H-M   'P 1'
#
loop_
_entity.id
_entity.type
_entity.pdbx_description
1 polymer ?
#
loop_
_entity_poly.entity_id
_entity_poly.type
_entity_poly.pdbx_seq_one_letter_code
_entity_poly.pdbx_strand_id
1 'polypeptide(L)'
;MDVVAWMSRTASAKFKVYLRSALHIPPPPKTSVFTFLVSSSNINIYNGPSLPLSHLLPLRCAPTAGRRQRLELHRQLAVHQAQRKIPSCIRAQQRYPQGLLALATLNETADEERDLLARVEAKALQDLQAQEIVNSDAQILSSIEESLTREGQTSLEALSSLSVTLNQPIPDTEKLGRAIIDLYVASHDLDQAADRASILEKHLSGELEKINSLITELQSDAYQPPSDLAKQTADYQRKIKGLASKLPELKERVASLSASAGTPITIQDVKKEEDKFRDLMAVVKDLETQVKGYHGLPQDTDLARLELESLRVELRDLTRERDSMFEGLVERETPRKPR
;
A
#
# COMPACT_ATOMS: atom_id res chain seq x y z
N MET A 1 6.26 52.49 -28.33
CA MET A 1 7.06 51.54 -27.53
C MET A 1 6.35 51.35 -26.21
N ASP A 2 5.65 50.23 -26.06
CA ASP A 2 4.66 50.04 -25.00
C ASP A 2 5.26 49.56 -23.68
N VAL A 3 5.44 50.51 -22.76
CA VAL A 3 5.85 50.27 -21.37
C VAL A 3 4.85 49.35 -20.65
N VAL A 4 3.56 49.42 -21.01
CA VAL A 4 2.50 48.59 -20.42
C VAL A 4 2.65 47.10 -20.79
N ALA A 5 3.04 46.81 -22.04
CA ALA A 5 3.28 45.43 -22.47
C ALA A 5 4.53 44.82 -21.80
N TRP A 6 5.52 45.66 -21.48
CA TRP A 6 6.72 45.22 -20.76
C TRP A 6 6.46 44.98 -19.26
N MET A 7 5.65 45.82 -18.61
CA MET A 7 5.27 45.63 -17.21
C MET A 7 4.37 44.39 -17.02
N SER A 8 3.46 44.11 -17.95
CA SER A 8 2.59 42.92 -17.86
C SER A 8 3.39 41.61 -18.04
N ARG A 9 4.40 41.59 -18.93
CA ARG A 9 5.27 40.42 -19.11
C ARG A 9 6.22 40.19 -17.93
N THR A 10 6.72 41.24 -17.30
CA THR A 10 7.63 41.13 -16.15
C THR A 10 6.90 40.76 -14.86
N ALA A 11 5.66 41.21 -14.66
CA ALA A 11 4.83 40.78 -13.53
C ALA A 11 4.47 39.29 -13.61
N SER A 12 4.12 38.79 -14.80
CA SER A 12 3.80 37.37 -15.01
C SER A 12 4.99 36.43 -14.75
N ALA A 13 6.21 36.84 -15.13
CA ALA A 13 7.42 36.05 -14.91
C ALA A 13 7.78 35.93 -13.41
N LYS A 14 7.62 37.02 -12.63
CA LYS A 14 7.93 37.00 -11.19
C LYS A 14 6.89 36.23 -10.37
N PHE A 15 5.61 36.29 -10.75
CA PHE A 15 4.55 35.54 -10.07
C PHE A 15 4.71 34.00 -10.24
N LYS A 16 5.21 33.56 -11.40
CA LYS A 16 5.46 32.14 -11.70
C LYS A 16 6.64 31.54 -10.93
N VAL A 17 7.62 32.37 -10.56
CA VAL A 17 8.75 31.95 -9.70
C VAL A 17 8.30 31.83 -8.24
N TYR A 18 7.45 32.76 -7.77
CA TYR A 18 6.97 32.75 -6.38
C TYR A 18 6.03 31.56 -6.10
N LEU A 19 5.16 31.21 -7.04
CA LEU A 19 4.27 30.04 -6.93
C LEU A 19 5.01 28.69 -6.96
N ARG A 20 6.19 28.62 -7.62
CA ARG A 20 6.98 27.39 -7.67
C ARG A 20 7.81 27.15 -6.39
N SER A 21 8.13 28.21 -5.65
CA SER A 21 8.80 28.12 -4.35
C SER A 21 7.83 27.87 -3.18
N ALA A 22 6.57 28.28 -3.29
CA ALA A 22 5.57 28.12 -2.23
C ALA A 22 4.89 26.73 -2.18
N LEU A 23 5.08 25.89 -3.21
CA LEU A 23 4.48 24.56 -3.33
C LEU A 23 5.47 23.40 -3.10
N HIS A 24 6.63 23.66 -2.49
CA HIS A 24 7.52 22.60 -2.03
C HIS A 24 6.96 21.96 -0.75
N ILE A 25 5.90 21.17 -0.91
CA ILE A 25 5.37 20.28 0.12
C ILE A 25 6.43 19.21 0.36
N PRO A 26 7.02 19.10 1.56
CA PRO A 26 7.97 18.04 1.85
C PRO A 26 7.28 16.68 1.72
N PRO A 27 7.94 15.67 1.13
CA PRO A 27 7.37 14.33 1.08
C PRO A 27 7.12 13.81 2.50
N PRO A 28 6.00 13.10 2.75
CA PRO A 28 5.70 12.58 4.08
C PRO A 28 6.84 11.65 4.54
N PRO A 29 7.15 11.64 5.86
CA PRO A 29 8.13 10.71 6.41
C PRO A 29 7.70 9.29 6.07
N LYS A 30 8.64 8.49 5.56
CA LYS A 30 8.48 7.03 5.39
C LYS A 30 8.30 6.39 6.76
N THR A 31 7.09 6.42 7.28
CA THR A 31 6.71 5.68 8.48
C THR A 31 6.71 4.21 8.13
N SER A 32 7.78 3.54 8.57
CA SER A 32 7.73 2.30 9.32
C SER A 32 6.63 1.32 8.90
N VAL A 33 7.05 0.32 8.13
CA VAL A 33 6.62 -1.08 8.20
C VAL A 33 5.46 -1.30 9.18
N PHE A 34 4.23 -1.24 8.66
CA PHE A 34 3.07 -1.74 9.38
C PHE A 34 3.15 -3.27 9.35
N THR A 35 3.76 -3.84 10.38
CA THR A 35 3.63 -5.26 10.70
C THR A 35 2.15 -5.56 10.93
N PHE A 36 1.48 -6.08 9.91
CA PHE A 36 0.20 -6.77 10.06
C PHE A 36 0.46 -8.02 10.90
N LEU A 37 0.26 -7.90 12.21
CA LEU A 37 -0.06 -9.04 13.06
C LEU A 37 -1.39 -9.60 12.54
N VAL A 38 -1.29 -10.64 11.72
CA VAL A 38 -2.39 -11.54 11.41
C VAL A 38 -2.80 -12.17 12.74
N SER A 39 -3.80 -11.57 13.38
CA SER A 39 -4.54 -12.21 14.46
C SER A 39 -5.16 -13.47 13.88
N SER A 40 -4.55 -14.62 14.20
CA SER A 40 -5.09 -15.95 13.96
C SER A 40 -6.39 -16.10 14.75
N SER A 41 -7.48 -15.62 14.18
CA SER A 41 -8.81 -16.01 14.60
C SER A 41 -8.95 -17.50 14.31
N ASN A 42 -8.90 -18.28 15.39
CA ASN A 42 -9.20 -19.71 15.45
C ASN A 42 -10.38 -20.05 14.52
N ILE A 43 -10.07 -20.69 13.41
CA ILE A 43 -11.04 -21.46 12.64
C ILE A 43 -11.38 -22.66 13.52
N ASN A 44 -12.45 -22.52 14.28
CA ASN A 44 -13.04 -23.59 15.04
C ASN A 44 -13.67 -24.57 14.03
N ILE A 45 -12.86 -25.53 13.58
CA ILE A 45 -13.32 -26.68 12.81
C ILE A 45 -14.24 -27.45 13.75
N TYR A 46 -15.55 -27.32 13.53
CA TYR A 46 -16.57 -28.16 14.15
C TYR A 46 -16.25 -29.62 13.80
N ASN A 47 -15.61 -30.30 14.74
CA ASN A 47 -15.57 -31.76 14.80
C ASN A 47 -17.01 -32.24 15.01
N GLY A 48 -17.64 -32.69 13.93
CA GLY A 48 -18.89 -33.42 14.00
C GLY A 48 -18.69 -34.73 14.79
N PRO A 49 -19.58 -35.09 15.72
CA PRO A 49 -19.43 -36.30 16.51
C PRO A 49 -19.59 -37.55 15.62
N SER A 50 -18.57 -38.40 15.67
CA SER A 50 -18.57 -39.76 15.19
C SER A 50 -19.70 -40.58 15.84
N LEU A 51 -20.55 -41.15 15.01
CA LEU A 51 -21.55 -42.15 15.39
C LEU A 51 -20.85 -43.44 15.86
N PRO A 52 -21.27 -44.06 16.98
CA PRO A 52 -20.97 -45.45 17.24
C PRO A 52 -22.03 -46.36 16.59
N LEU A 53 -21.55 -47.30 15.78
CA LEU A 53 -22.31 -48.48 15.38
C LEU A 53 -22.48 -49.44 16.55
N SER A 54 -23.63 -50.13 16.56
CA SER A 54 -23.96 -51.43 17.20
C SER A 54 -24.82 -51.37 18.46
N HIS A 55 -26.10 -51.75 18.34
CA HIS A 55 -26.67 -52.95 18.97
C HIS A 55 -28.14 -53.21 18.53
N LEU A 56 -28.35 -54.41 17.97
CA LEU A 56 -29.56 -55.25 17.88
C LEU A 56 -30.47 -55.14 19.13
N LEU A 57 -31.81 -55.22 19.15
CA LEU A 57 -32.94 -55.82 18.38
C LEU A 57 -34.28 -55.24 18.99
N PRO A 58 -35.48 -55.82 18.84
CA PRO A 58 -36.47 -55.59 17.78
C PRO A 58 -37.84 -55.06 18.31
N LEU A 59 -38.83 -54.99 17.40
CA LEU A 59 -40.29 -55.02 17.61
C LEU A 59 -41.09 -53.69 17.66
N ARG A 60 -42.09 -53.70 16.76
CA ARG A 60 -43.48 -53.20 16.84
C ARG A 60 -43.86 -51.92 16.08
N CYS A 61 -44.72 -52.19 15.11
CA CYS A 61 -45.71 -51.39 14.40
C CYS A 61 -46.21 -50.10 15.08
N ALA A 62 -46.21 -48.98 14.33
CA ALA A 62 -47.36 -48.06 14.19
C ALA A 62 -47.07 -46.96 13.13
N PRO A 63 -48.02 -46.61 12.24
CA PRO A 63 -47.81 -45.63 11.16
C PRO A 63 -48.36 -44.24 11.52
N THR A 64 -47.61 -43.38 12.22
CA THR A 64 -48.05 -41.97 12.43
C THR A 64 -46.92 -40.91 12.50
N ALA A 65 -45.66 -41.26 12.19
CA ALA A 65 -44.53 -40.34 12.33
C ALA A 65 -44.31 -39.36 11.17
N GLY A 66 -44.88 -39.61 9.98
CA GLY A 66 -44.61 -38.81 8.77
C GLY A 66 -45.20 -37.40 8.73
N ARG A 67 -46.21 -37.09 9.57
CA ARG A 67 -46.82 -35.74 9.60
C ARG A 67 -46.05 -34.73 10.46
N ARG A 68 -45.35 -35.18 11.50
CA ARG A 68 -44.60 -34.29 12.41
C ARG A 68 -43.30 -33.78 11.78
N GLN A 69 -42.57 -34.63 11.06
CA GLN A 69 -41.35 -34.20 10.35
C GLN A 69 -41.65 -33.26 9.16
N ARG A 70 -42.81 -33.40 8.51
CA ARG A 70 -43.22 -32.50 7.41
C ARG A 70 -43.61 -31.11 7.92
N LEU A 71 -44.30 -31.04 9.06
CA LEU A 71 -44.62 -29.76 9.70
C LEU A 71 -43.37 -29.06 10.25
N GLU A 72 -42.40 -29.82 10.76
CA GLU A 72 -41.13 -29.25 11.24
C GLU A 72 -40.26 -28.73 10.08
N LEU A 73 -40.21 -29.45 8.95
CA LEU A 73 -39.55 -28.97 7.73
C LEU A 73 -40.24 -27.73 7.14
N HIS A 74 -41.58 -27.68 7.13
CA HIS A 74 -42.30 -26.48 6.72
C HIS A 74 -42.08 -25.30 7.68
N ARG A 75 -41.99 -25.55 8.98
CA ARG A 75 -41.66 -24.53 9.99
C ARG A 75 -40.24 -23.99 9.82
N GLN A 76 -39.26 -24.86 9.57
CA GLN A 76 -37.87 -24.46 9.32
C GLN A 76 -37.70 -23.73 7.97
N LEU A 77 -38.41 -24.15 6.92
CA LEU A 77 -38.46 -23.43 5.65
C LEU A 77 -39.15 -22.07 5.78
N ALA A 78 -40.21 -21.95 6.58
CA ALA A 78 -40.89 -20.68 6.83
C ALA A 78 -40.00 -19.71 7.62
N VAL A 79 -39.22 -20.18 8.59
CA VAL A 79 -38.25 -19.36 9.33
C VAL A 79 -37.08 -18.94 8.42
N HIS A 80 -36.58 -19.82 7.55
CA HIS A 80 -35.54 -19.47 6.58
C HIS A 80 -36.05 -18.53 5.47
N GLN A 81 -37.32 -18.60 5.08
CA GLN A 81 -37.92 -17.67 4.13
C GLN A 81 -38.25 -16.30 4.77
N ALA A 82 -38.61 -16.27 6.07
CA ALA A 82 -38.82 -15.02 6.81
C ALA A 82 -37.51 -14.27 7.13
N GLN A 83 -36.37 -14.96 7.16
CA GLN A 83 -35.04 -14.36 7.37
C GLN A 83 -34.30 -13.98 6.08
N ARG A 84 -34.88 -14.24 4.90
CA ARG A 84 -34.44 -13.58 3.67
C ARG A 84 -34.87 -12.13 3.75
N LYS A 85 -34.02 -11.29 4.36
CA LYS A 85 -34.03 -9.83 4.20
C LYS A 85 -34.28 -9.56 2.72
N ILE A 86 -35.46 -9.02 2.43
CA ILE A 86 -35.83 -8.55 1.11
C ILE A 86 -34.68 -7.69 0.61
N PRO A 87 -34.06 -8.02 -0.54
CA PRO A 87 -32.99 -7.23 -1.13
C PRO A 87 -33.37 -5.74 -1.17
N SER A 88 -32.46 -4.88 -0.73
CA SER A 88 -32.66 -3.43 -0.61
C SER A 88 -33.11 -2.74 -1.91
N CYS A 89 -32.93 -3.38 -3.07
CA CYS A 89 -33.37 -2.89 -4.37
C CYS A 89 -34.90 -2.81 -4.52
N ILE A 90 -35.68 -3.71 -3.89
CA ILE A 90 -37.15 -3.65 -3.93
C ILE A 90 -37.66 -2.49 -3.05
N ARG A 91 -36.91 -2.15 -1.99
CA ARG A 91 -37.23 -0.99 -1.12
C ARG A 91 -36.92 0.36 -1.79
N ALA A 92 -36.04 0.38 -2.79
CA ALA A 92 -35.75 1.57 -3.61
C ALA A 92 -36.87 1.86 -4.63
N GLN A 93 -37.50 0.83 -5.21
CA GLN A 93 -38.60 0.98 -6.17
C GLN A 93 -39.88 1.57 -5.55
N GLN A 94 -40.11 1.39 -4.25
CA GLN A 94 -41.24 1.99 -3.51
C GLN A 94 -41.01 3.48 -3.18
N ARG A 95 -39.76 3.95 -3.15
CA ARG A 95 -39.40 5.35 -2.83
C ARG A 95 -39.40 6.26 -4.05
N TYR A 96 -39.12 5.73 -5.24
CA TYR A 96 -39.15 6.50 -6.49
C TYR A 96 -40.52 7.17 -6.78
N PRO A 97 -41.68 6.49 -6.69
CA PRO A 97 -42.97 7.14 -6.90
C PRO A 97 -43.33 8.12 -5.78
N GLN A 98 -42.90 7.88 -4.54
CA GLN A 98 -43.10 8.81 -3.43
C GLN A 98 -42.28 10.09 -3.61
N GLY A 99 -41.04 9.97 -4.11
CA GLY A 99 -40.21 11.12 -4.46
C GLY A 99 -40.77 11.91 -5.64
N LEU A 100 -41.26 11.23 -6.67
CA LEU A 100 -41.91 11.90 -7.81
C LEU A 100 -43.22 12.60 -7.41
N LEU A 101 -44.02 11.99 -6.54
CA LEU A 101 -45.23 12.64 -6.02
C LEU A 101 -44.87 13.88 -5.18
N ALA A 102 -43.85 13.79 -4.33
CA ALA A 102 -43.37 14.93 -3.55
C ALA A 102 -42.83 16.07 -4.44
N LEU A 103 -42.14 15.74 -5.54
CA LEU A 103 -41.71 16.73 -6.53
C LEU A 103 -42.88 17.34 -7.30
N ALA A 104 -43.90 16.56 -7.64
CA ALA A 104 -45.11 17.08 -8.28
C ALA A 104 -45.83 18.07 -7.36
N THR A 105 -46.03 17.74 -6.08
CA THR A 105 -46.63 18.65 -5.10
C THR A 105 -45.78 19.91 -4.87
N LEU A 106 -44.45 19.78 -4.92
CA LEU A 106 -43.55 20.94 -4.79
C LEU A 106 -43.61 21.85 -6.02
N ASN A 107 -43.75 21.29 -7.23
CA ASN A 107 -43.95 22.07 -8.44
C ASN A 107 -45.32 22.77 -8.44
N GLU A 108 -46.39 22.08 -8.06
CA GLU A 108 -47.73 22.69 -7.94
C GLU A 108 -47.73 23.86 -6.96
N THR A 109 -47.10 23.69 -5.78
CA THR A 109 -46.95 24.79 -4.81
C THR A 109 -46.09 25.94 -5.35
N ALA A 110 -45.00 25.65 -6.06
CA ALA A 110 -44.18 26.68 -6.69
C ALA A 110 -44.93 27.45 -7.79
N ASP A 111 -45.79 26.78 -8.55
CA ASP A 111 -46.62 27.42 -9.58
C ASP A 111 -47.74 28.26 -8.94
N GLU A 112 -48.38 27.79 -7.86
CA GLU A 112 -49.33 28.58 -7.07
C GLU A 112 -48.69 29.86 -6.50
N GLU A 113 -47.47 29.76 -5.96
CA GLU A 113 -46.69 30.90 -5.47
C GLU A 113 -46.39 31.91 -6.59
N ARG A 114 -45.99 31.44 -7.77
CA ARG A 114 -45.77 32.29 -8.96
C ARG A 114 -47.04 33.02 -9.37
N ASP A 115 -48.17 32.33 -9.41
CA ASP A 115 -49.47 32.95 -9.73
C ASP A 115 -49.89 33.99 -8.68
N LEU A 116 -49.59 33.77 -7.41
CA LEU A 116 -49.82 34.75 -6.35
C LEU A 116 -48.92 35.97 -6.51
N LEU A 117 -47.63 35.79 -6.77
CA LEU A 117 -46.70 36.89 -7.04
C LEU A 117 -47.15 37.71 -8.26
N ALA A 118 -47.50 37.05 -9.37
CA ALA A 118 -47.99 37.74 -10.57
C ALA A 118 -49.26 38.56 -10.29
N ARG A 119 -50.19 38.07 -9.46
CA ARG A 119 -51.40 38.82 -9.06
C ARG A 119 -51.06 40.02 -8.16
N VAL A 120 -50.13 39.86 -7.23
CA VAL A 120 -49.67 40.96 -6.36
C VAL A 120 -48.96 42.03 -7.18
N GLU A 121 -48.09 41.64 -8.09
CA GLU A 121 -47.41 42.54 -9.03
C GLU A 121 -48.41 43.29 -9.90
N ALA A 122 -49.38 42.60 -10.51
CA ALA A 122 -50.40 43.25 -11.33
C ALA A 122 -51.24 44.28 -10.55
N LYS A 123 -51.61 43.97 -9.30
CA LYS A 123 -52.32 44.92 -8.42
C LYS A 123 -51.42 46.09 -8.03
N ALA A 124 -50.16 45.83 -7.67
CA ALA A 124 -49.21 46.88 -7.33
C ALA A 124 -48.97 47.83 -8.51
N LEU A 125 -48.86 47.30 -9.73
CA LEU A 125 -48.76 48.11 -10.95
C LEU A 125 -50.03 48.94 -11.19
N GLN A 126 -51.21 48.36 -10.97
CA GLN A 126 -52.47 49.09 -11.10
C GLN A 126 -52.58 50.23 -10.07
N ASP A 127 -52.18 49.99 -8.82
CA ASP A 127 -52.20 50.98 -7.75
C ASP A 127 -51.20 52.12 -8.04
N LEU A 128 -50.01 51.81 -8.56
CA LEU A 128 -49.02 52.81 -8.98
C LEU A 128 -49.52 53.66 -10.15
N GLN A 129 -50.14 53.04 -11.17
CA GLN A 129 -50.75 53.75 -12.30
C GLN A 129 -51.88 54.68 -11.85
N ALA A 130 -52.71 54.23 -10.89
CA ALA A 130 -53.77 55.06 -10.33
C ALA A 130 -53.22 56.26 -9.54
N GLN A 131 -52.10 56.09 -8.83
CA GLN A 131 -51.42 57.18 -8.12
C GLN A 131 -50.75 58.17 -9.08
N GLU A 132 -50.16 57.69 -10.18
CA GLU A 132 -49.48 58.53 -11.18
C GLU A 132 -50.42 59.58 -11.78
N ILE A 133 -51.68 59.23 -12.03
CA ILE A 133 -52.70 60.14 -12.57
C ILE A 133 -53.07 61.26 -11.58
N VAL A 134 -52.93 61.02 -10.28
CA VAL A 134 -53.30 61.98 -9.22
C VAL A 134 -52.15 62.94 -8.88
N ASN A 135 -50.91 62.59 -9.23
CA ASN A 135 -49.74 63.35 -8.84
C ASN A 135 -49.54 64.61 -9.72
N SER A 136 -49.95 65.77 -9.18
CA SER A 136 -49.65 67.10 -9.73
C SER A 136 -48.15 67.34 -10.00
N ASP A 137 -47.28 66.61 -9.30
CA ASP A 137 -45.82 66.74 -9.40
C ASP A 137 -45.27 66.21 -10.73
N ALA A 138 -46.02 65.36 -11.46
CA ALA A 138 -45.60 64.82 -12.75
C ALA A 138 -45.39 65.91 -13.81
N GLN A 139 -46.20 66.97 -13.80
CA GLN A 139 -46.06 68.12 -14.72
C GLN A 139 -44.81 68.96 -14.42
N ILE A 140 -44.43 69.04 -13.14
CA ILE A 140 -43.22 69.75 -12.73
C ILE A 140 -42.00 68.93 -13.15
N LEU A 141 -42.01 67.62 -12.92
CA LEU A 141 -40.94 66.72 -13.35
C LEU A 141 -40.75 66.71 -14.87
N SER A 142 -41.83 66.66 -15.66
CA SER A 142 -41.74 66.73 -17.12
C SER A 142 -41.15 68.06 -17.60
N SER A 143 -41.51 69.19 -16.96
CA SER A 143 -40.92 70.49 -17.29
C SER A 143 -39.42 70.58 -16.97
N ILE A 144 -38.98 69.91 -15.90
CA ILE A 144 -37.56 69.81 -15.53
C ILE A 144 -36.84 68.92 -16.56
N GLU A 145 -37.41 67.78 -16.92
CA GLU A 145 -36.86 66.87 -17.93
C GLU A 145 -36.71 67.54 -19.30
N GLU A 146 -37.70 68.33 -19.73
CA GLU A 146 -37.65 69.10 -20.99
C GLU A 146 -36.60 70.23 -20.96
N SER A 147 -36.27 70.75 -19.77
CA SER A 147 -35.25 71.80 -19.60
C SER A 147 -33.81 71.26 -19.56
N LEU A 148 -33.63 69.94 -19.37
CA LEU A 148 -32.31 69.30 -19.37
C LEU A 148 -31.73 69.22 -20.78
N THR A 149 -30.41 69.33 -20.87
CA THR A 149 -29.70 69.00 -22.11
C THR A 149 -29.87 67.52 -22.44
N ARG A 150 -29.69 67.16 -23.71
CA ARG A 150 -29.72 65.75 -24.15
C ARG A 150 -28.78 64.86 -23.33
N GLU A 151 -27.59 65.37 -22.99
CA GLU A 151 -26.63 64.66 -22.14
C GLU A 151 -27.18 64.47 -20.72
N GLY A 152 -27.81 65.51 -20.14
CA GLY A 152 -28.49 65.43 -18.85
C GLY A 152 -29.57 64.35 -18.81
N GLN A 153 -30.46 64.33 -19.82
CA GLN A 153 -31.50 63.31 -19.95
C GLN A 153 -30.90 61.89 -20.01
N THR A 154 -29.88 61.67 -20.85
CA THR A 154 -29.24 60.35 -20.95
C THR A 154 -28.56 59.92 -19.64
N SER A 155 -27.99 60.87 -18.88
CA SER A 155 -27.36 60.57 -17.60
C SER A 155 -28.39 60.22 -16.51
N LEU A 156 -29.54 60.90 -16.51
CA LEU A 156 -30.64 60.63 -15.59
C LEU A 156 -31.28 59.27 -15.90
N GLU A 157 -31.53 58.97 -17.18
CA GLU A 157 -32.04 57.67 -17.62
C GLU A 157 -31.08 56.52 -17.27
N ALA A 158 -29.77 56.74 -17.46
CA ALA A 158 -28.75 55.77 -17.05
C ALA A 158 -28.76 55.56 -15.53
N LEU A 159 -28.85 56.63 -14.73
CA LEU A 159 -28.92 56.53 -13.26
C LEU A 159 -30.21 55.87 -12.78
N SER A 160 -31.36 56.18 -13.38
CA SER A 160 -32.64 55.56 -13.02
C SER A 160 -32.65 54.07 -13.37
N SER A 161 -32.16 53.70 -14.56
CA SER A 161 -31.97 52.31 -14.97
C SER A 161 -31.03 51.56 -14.02
N LEU A 162 -29.91 52.18 -13.63
CA LEU A 162 -28.94 51.58 -12.70
C LEU A 162 -29.53 51.46 -11.28
N SER A 163 -30.32 52.45 -10.84
CA SER A 163 -31.03 52.42 -9.55
C SER A 163 -32.06 51.27 -9.51
N VAL A 164 -32.83 51.09 -10.58
CA VAL A 164 -33.81 50.01 -10.71
C VAL A 164 -33.11 48.64 -10.76
N THR A 165 -32.04 48.49 -11.56
CA THR A 165 -31.31 47.23 -11.67
C THR A 165 -30.61 46.82 -10.37
N LEU A 166 -30.11 47.77 -9.58
CA LEU A 166 -29.54 47.51 -8.25
C LEU A 166 -30.58 47.54 -7.12
N ASN A 167 -31.87 47.70 -7.45
CA ASN A 167 -32.98 47.78 -6.51
C ASN A 167 -32.74 48.82 -5.39
N GLN A 168 -32.15 49.97 -5.75
CA GLN A 168 -31.96 51.11 -4.86
C GLN A 168 -33.08 52.14 -5.11
N PRO A 169 -33.94 52.44 -4.11
CA PRO A 169 -35.05 53.37 -4.31
C PRO A 169 -34.64 54.84 -4.32
N ILE A 170 -33.44 55.19 -3.80
CA ILE A 170 -32.90 56.55 -3.78
C ILE A 170 -31.50 56.49 -4.41
N PRO A 171 -31.31 57.05 -5.63
CA PRO A 171 -30.04 57.00 -6.33
C PRO A 171 -29.03 57.96 -5.68
N ASP A 172 -28.28 57.45 -4.71
CA ASP A 172 -27.07 58.10 -4.19
C ASP A 172 -25.88 57.54 -4.98
N THR A 173 -25.15 58.42 -5.68
CA THR A 173 -24.04 58.01 -6.55
C THR A 173 -22.96 57.23 -5.80
N GLU A 174 -22.75 57.52 -4.50
CA GLU A 174 -21.80 56.75 -3.69
C GLU A 174 -22.29 55.32 -3.41
N LYS A 175 -23.56 55.15 -3.07
CA LYS A 175 -24.16 53.83 -2.82
C LYS A 175 -24.24 53.00 -4.09
N LEU A 176 -24.51 53.66 -5.21
CA LEU A 176 -24.50 53.05 -6.53
C LEU A 176 -23.10 52.54 -6.87
N GLY A 177 -22.08 53.37 -6.71
CA GLY A 177 -20.69 53.00 -6.95
C GLY A 177 -20.23 51.83 -6.08
N ARG A 178 -20.59 51.82 -4.79
CA ARG A 178 -20.29 50.70 -3.89
C ARG A 178 -20.96 49.41 -4.34
N ALA A 179 -22.25 49.46 -4.67
CA ALA A 179 -22.99 48.28 -5.12
C ALA A 179 -22.46 47.71 -6.44
N ILE A 180 -21.98 48.55 -7.37
CA ILE A 180 -21.30 48.09 -8.60
C ILE A 180 -19.98 47.38 -8.25
N ILE A 181 -19.18 47.95 -7.34
CA ILE A 181 -17.93 47.32 -6.89
C ILE A 181 -18.21 45.99 -6.22
N ASP A 182 -19.21 45.92 -5.34
CA ASP A 182 -19.62 44.70 -4.65
C ASP A 182 -20.09 43.63 -5.64
N LEU A 183 -20.87 44.01 -6.66
CA LEU A 183 -21.29 43.09 -7.74
C LEU A 183 -20.08 42.60 -8.55
N TYR A 184 -19.11 43.47 -8.83
CA TYR A 184 -17.90 43.09 -9.56
C TYR A 184 -17.03 42.12 -8.76
N VAL A 185 -16.85 42.38 -7.46
CA VAL A 185 -16.15 41.48 -6.54
C VAL A 185 -16.87 40.13 -6.48
N ALA A 186 -18.19 40.12 -6.30
CA ALA A 186 -18.98 38.90 -6.28
C ALA A 186 -18.88 38.11 -7.59
N SER A 187 -18.94 38.80 -8.75
CA SER A 187 -18.76 38.18 -10.06
C SER A 187 -17.38 37.51 -10.17
N HIS A 188 -16.32 38.20 -9.74
CA HIS A 188 -14.97 37.66 -9.81
C HIS A 188 -14.75 36.47 -8.84
N ASP A 189 -15.34 36.54 -7.65
CA ASP A 189 -15.31 35.44 -6.68
C ASP A 189 -16.03 34.19 -7.23
N LEU A 190 -17.16 34.38 -7.91
CA LEU A 190 -17.88 33.29 -8.58
C LEU A 190 -17.08 32.71 -9.75
N ASP A 191 -16.45 33.53 -10.58
CA ASP A 191 -15.56 33.06 -11.66
C ASP A 191 -14.39 32.24 -11.09
N GLN A 192 -13.77 32.73 -10.02
CA GLN A 192 -12.68 32.02 -9.35
C GLN A 192 -13.16 30.69 -8.73
N ALA A 193 -14.35 30.67 -8.14
CA ALA A 193 -14.95 29.45 -7.61
C ALA A 193 -15.27 28.44 -8.72
N ALA A 194 -15.77 28.91 -9.87
CA ALA A 194 -16.03 28.08 -11.05
C ALA A 194 -14.73 27.46 -11.61
N ASP A 195 -13.65 28.25 -11.70
CA ASP A 195 -12.33 27.75 -12.11
C ASP A 195 -11.81 26.67 -11.17
N ARG A 196 -11.92 26.89 -9.85
CA ARG A 196 -11.54 25.89 -8.84
C ARG A 196 -12.37 24.61 -8.97
N ALA A 197 -13.67 24.73 -9.18
CA ALA A 197 -14.55 23.59 -9.40
C ALA A 197 -14.17 22.81 -10.67
N SER A 198 -13.86 23.50 -11.78
CA SER A 198 -13.39 22.87 -13.02
C SER A 198 -12.08 22.11 -12.84
N ILE A 199 -11.14 22.64 -12.05
CA ILE A 199 -9.87 21.95 -11.74
C ILE A 199 -10.15 20.67 -10.94
N LEU A 200 -11.02 20.73 -9.94
CA LEU A 200 -11.42 19.56 -9.14
C LEU A 200 -12.14 18.51 -9.99
N GLU A 201 -13.03 18.93 -10.88
CA GLU A 201 -13.72 18.04 -11.81
C GLU A 201 -12.73 17.27 -12.69
N LYS A 202 -11.77 17.97 -13.31
CA LYS A 202 -10.72 17.34 -14.14
C LYS A 202 -9.84 16.39 -13.33
N HIS A 203 -9.57 16.72 -12.07
CA HIS A 203 -8.82 15.82 -11.19
C HIS A 203 -9.61 14.55 -10.88
N LEU A 204 -10.90 14.69 -10.51
CA LEU A 204 -11.76 13.55 -10.24
C LEU A 204 -11.98 12.67 -11.47
N SER A 205 -12.15 13.26 -12.66
CA SER A 205 -12.25 12.50 -13.90
C SER A 205 -10.97 11.71 -14.19
N GLY A 206 -9.80 12.33 -13.99
CA GLY A 206 -8.52 11.64 -14.13
C GLY A 206 -8.34 10.50 -13.13
N GLU A 207 -8.75 10.66 -11.87
CA GLU A 207 -8.72 9.57 -10.89
C GLU A 207 -9.71 8.45 -11.24
N LEU A 208 -10.90 8.77 -11.77
CA LEU A 208 -11.85 7.77 -12.24
C LEU A 208 -11.30 6.97 -13.43
N GLU A 209 -10.66 7.63 -14.40
CA GLU A 209 -9.99 6.96 -15.51
C GLU A 209 -8.88 6.02 -15.03
N LYS A 210 -8.06 6.46 -14.07
CA LYS A 210 -7.03 5.61 -13.45
C LYS A 210 -7.65 4.40 -12.76
N ILE A 211 -8.67 4.58 -11.92
CA ILE A 211 -9.36 3.48 -11.24
C ILE A 211 -9.95 2.50 -12.26
N ASN A 212 -10.59 3.00 -13.32
CA ASN A 212 -11.13 2.14 -14.37
C ASN A 212 -10.02 1.36 -15.08
N SER A 213 -8.88 1.98 -15.38
CA SER A 213 -7.73 1.27 -15.96
C SER A 213 -7.22 0.15 -15.04
N LEU A 214 -7.14 0.39 -13.72
CA LEU A 214 -6.75 -0.62 -12.74
C LEU A 214 -7.79 -1.75 -12.64
N ILE A 215 -9.08 -1.44 -12.69
CA ILE A 215 -10.13 -2.47 -12.73
C ILE A 215 -9.96 -3.33 -13.98
N THR A 216 -9.73 -2.72 -15.14
CA THR A 216 -9.50 -3.49 -16.38
C THR A 216 -8.23 -4.33 -16.33
N GLU A 217 -7.16 -3.83 -15.71
CA GLU A 217 -5.92 -4.57 -15.52
C GLU A 217 -6.11 -5.75 -14.57
N LEU A 218 -6.79 -5.56 -13.44
CA LEU A 218 -7.09 -6.62 -12.47
C LEU A 218 -8.07 -7.66 -13.03
N GLN A 219 -8.94 -7.28 -13.95
CA GLN A 219 -9.83 -8.20 -14.65
C GLN A 219 -9.12 -8.97 -15.76
N SER A 220 -7.93 -8.55 -16.17
CA SER A 220 -7.17 -9.21 -17.23
C SER A 220 -6.77 -10.64 -16.85
N ASP A 221 -6.56 -11.47 -17.88
CA ASP A 221 -6.18 -12.87 -17.73
C ASP A 221 -4.88 -13.08 -16.94
N ALA A 222 -4.04 -12.05 -16.80
CA ALA A 222 -2.82 -12.10 -15.99
C ALA A 222 -3.09 -12.29 -14.49
N TYR A 223 -4.23 -11.78 -14.00
CA TYR A 223 -4.63 -11.87 -12.60
C TYR A 223 -5.79 -12.85 -12.36
N GLN A 224 -6.35 -13.44 -13.42
CA GLN A 224 -7.31 -14.52 -13.28
C GLN A 224 -6.61 -15.79 -12.78
N PRO A 225 -7.19 -16.50 -11.80
CA PRO A 225 -6.63 -17.78 -11.37
C PRO A 225 -6.60 -18.74 -12.57
N PRO A 226 -5.47 -19.43 -12.81
CA PRO A 226 -5.38 -20.39 -13.89
C PRO A 226 -6.54 -21.38 -13.81
N SER A 227 -7.25 -21.60 -14.91
CA SER A 227 -8.46 -22.45 -14.96
C SER A 227 -8.18 -23.90 -14.53
N ASP A 228 -6.93 -24.32 -14.58
CA ASP A 228 -6.47 -25.65 -14.15
C ASP A 228 -6.12 -25.73 -12.65
N LEU A 229 -6.15 -24.64 -11.88
CA LEU A 229 -5.78 -24.64 -10.46
C LEU A 229 -6.70 -25.53 -9.61
N ALA A 230 -8.00 -25.57 -9.93
CA ALA A 230 -8.96 -26.48 -9.28
C ALA A 230 -8.64 -27.96 -9.57
N LYS A 231 -8.25 -28.27 -10.82
CA LYS A 231 -7.84 -29.63 -11.21
C LYS A 231 -6.55 -30.03 -10.50
N GLN A 232 -5.55 -29.15 -10.51
CA GLN A 232 -4.27 -29.37 -9.81
C GLN A 232 -4.49 -29.58 -8.31
N THR A 233 -5.36 -28.78 -7.68
CA THR A 233 -5.70 -28.93 -6.25
C THR A 233 -6.34 -30.30 -5.97
N ALA A 234 -7.27 -30.74 -6.82
CA ALA A 234 -7.88 -32.08 -6.70
C ALA A 234 -6.84 -33.21 -6.89
N ASP A 235 -5.91 -33.06 -7.83
CA ASP A 235 -4.85 -34.04 -8.07
C ASP A 235 -3.84 -34.09 -6.93
N TYR A 236 -3.45 -32.95 -6.35
CA TYR A 236 -2.62 -32.91 -5.15
C TYR A 236 -3.34 -33.54 -3.95
N GLN A 237 -4.63 -33.31 -3.77
CA GLN A 237 -5.41 -33.98 -2.72
C GLN A 237 -5.44 -35.50 -2.90
N ARG A 238 -5.58 -36.01 -4.13
CA ARG A 238 -5.50 -37.44 -4.43
C ARG A 238 -4.11 -38.00 -4.13
N LYS A 239 -3.04 -37.30 -4.55
CA LYS A 239 -1.64 -37.68 -4.26
C LYS A 239 -1.38 -37.72 -2.76
N ILE A 240 -1.81 -36.69 -2.00
CA ILE A 240 -1.67 -36.63 -0.54
C ILE A 240 -2.40 -37.80 0.10
N LYS A 241 -3.65 -38.10 -0.29
CA LYS A 241 -4.40 -39.26 0.23
C LYS A 241 -3.67 -40.59 -0.06
N GLY A 242 -3.14 -40.74 -1.27
CA GLY A 242 -2.38 -41.94 -1.66
C GLY A 242 -1.03 -42.09 -0.94
N LEU A 243 -0.38 -40.98 -0.56
CA LEU A 243 0.84 -41.02 0.27
C LEU A 243 0.50 -41.25 1.76
N ALA A 244 -0.57 -40.62 2.25
CA ALA A 244 -1.04 -40.79 3.62
C ALA A 244 -1.44 -42.24 3.92
N SER A 245 -1.99 -42.98 2.94
CA SER A 245 -2.28 -44.40 3.10
C SER A 245 -1.02 -45.28 3.16
N LYS A 246 0.11 -44.84 2.61
CA LYS A 246 1.40 -45.57 2.66
C LYS A 246 2.21 -45.28 3.91
N LEU A 247 1.94 -44.16 4.59
CA LEU A 247 2.59 -43.78 5.84
C LEU A 247 2.54 -44.85 6.95
N PRO A 248 1.42 -45.54 7.23
CA PRO A 248 1.40 -46.60 8.24
C PRO A 248 2.29 -47.79 7.87
N GLU A 249 2.29 -48.21 6.59
CA GLU A 249 3.13 -49.30 6.10
C GLU A 249 4.62 -48.97 6.21
N LEU A 250 5.02 -47.73 5.87
CA LEU A 250 6.40 -47.26 6.06
C LEU A 250 6.77 -47.17 7.54
N LYS A 251 5.85 -46.68 8.39
CA LYS A 251 6.06 -46.67 9.85
C LYS A 251 6.24 -48.09 10.40
N GLU A 252 5.47 -49.05 9.93
CA GLU A 252 5.58 -50.46 10.31
C GLU A 252 6.90 -51.08 9.84
N ARG A 253 7.34 -50.78 8.60
CA ARG A 253 8.67 -51.19 8.11
C ARG A 253 9.81 -50.58 8.91
N VAL A 254 9.71 -49.31 9.30
CA VAL A 254 10.71 -48.68 10.17
C VAL A 254 10.69 -49.32 11.55
N ALA A 255 9.51 -49.62 12.09
CA ALA A 255 9.38 -50.33 13.37
C ALA A 255 9.99 -51.73 13.30
N SER A 256 9.74 -52.51 12.23
CA SER A 256 10.30 -53.85 12.06
C SER A 256 11.81 -53.84 11.80
N LEU A 257 12.32 -52.90 11.00
CA LEU A 257 13.76 -52.68 10.81
C LEU A 257 14.42 -52.25 12.12
N SER A 258 13.79 -51.37 12.91
CA SER A 258 14.32 -50.97 14.22
C SER A 258 14.32 -52.12 15.23
N ALA A 259 13.35 -53.04 15.16
CA ALA A 259 13.33 -54.24 15.97
C ALA A 259 14.40 -55.27 15.54
N SER A 260 14.68 -55.35 14.23
CA SER A 260 15.70 -56.24 13.64
C SER A 260 17.13 -55.71 13.80
N ALA A 261 17.34 -54.40 13.80
CA ALA A 261 18.66 -53.77 13.85
C ALA A 261 19.23 -53.68 15.28
N GLY A 262 18.48 -54.13 16.30
CA GLY A 262 18.84 -53.88 17.69
C GLY A 262 18.71 -52.39 18.05
N THR A 263 19.10 -52.05 19.29
CA THR A 263 18.96 -50.71 19.88
C THR A 263 19.15 -49.58 18.85
N PRO A 264 18.21 -48.63 18.73
CA PRO A 264 18.32 -47.56 17.76
C PRO A 264 19.64 -46.83 17.97
N ILE A 265 20.57 -46.93 16.99
CA ILE A 265 21.83 -46.19 17.00
C ILE A 265 21.45 -44.72 17.08
N THR A 266 21.62 -44.15 18.26
CA THR A 266 21.19 -42.79 18.51
C THR A 266 22.26 -41.86 17.93
N ILE A 267 21.87 -40.66 17.49
CA ILE A 267 22.84 -39.64 17.04
C ILE A 267 23.92 -39.39 18.12
N GLN A 268 23.59 -39.61 19.40
CA GLN A 268 24.55 -39.56 20.51
C GLN A 268 25.61 -40.66 20.46
N ASP A 269 25.29 -41.85 19.99
CA ASP A 269 26.24 -42.95 19.90
C ASP A 269 27.22 -42.73 18.74
N VAL A 270 26.72 -42.20 17.62
CA VAL A 270 27.56 -41.74 16.50
C VAL A 270 28.53 -40.65 16.97
N LYS A 271 28.05 -39.66 17.73
CA LYS A 271 28.93 -38.62 18.31
C LYS A 271 30.02 -39.20 19.22
N LYS A 272 29.68 -40.18 20.08
CA LYS A 272 30.67 -40.85 20.94
C LYS A 272 31.72 -41.59 20.12
N GLU A 273 31.33 -42.21 19.01
CA GLU A 273 32.28 -42.89 18.11
C GLU A 273 33.15 -41.89 17.33
N GLU A 274 32.57 -40.78 16.87
CA GLU A 274 33.32 -39.68 16.24
C GLU A 274 34.35 -39.07 17.19
N ASP A 275 34.01 -38.90 18.47
CA ASP A 275 34.92 -38.38 19.48
C ASP A 275 36.06 -39.37 19.76
N LYS A 276 35.75 -40.66 19.94
CA LYS A 276 36.78 -41.71 20.07
C LYS A 276 37.71 -41.75 18.86
N PHE A 277 37.18 -41.60 17.65
CA PHE A 277 37.97 -41.57 16.43
C PHE A 277 38.86 -40.32 16.37
N ARG A 278 38.35 -39.16 16.79
CA ARG A 278 39.15 -37.93 16.90
C ARG A 278 40.29 -38.07 17.90
N ASP A 279 40.04 -38.68 19.05
CA ASP A 279 41.07 -38.95 20.07
C ASP A 279 42.15 -39.89 19.52
N LEU A 280 41.76 -40.98 18.86
CA LEU A 280 42.69 -41.90 18.20
C LEU A 280 43.52 -41.19 17.11
N MET A 281 42.90 -40.32 16.32
CA MET A 281 43.60 -39.54 15.30
C MET A 281 44.61 -38.55 15.90
N ALA A 282 44.31 -37.97 17.07
CA ALA A 282 45.27 -37.12 17.78
C ALA A 282 46.49 -37.94 18.24
N VAL A 283 46.26 -39.12 18.84
CA VAL A 283 47.33 -40.04 19.25
C VAL A 283 48.20 -40.47 18.06
N VAL A 284 47.58 -40.80 16.93
CA VAL A 284 48.32 -41.17 15.71
C VAL A 284 49.19 -40.02 15.22
N LYS A 285 48.66 -38.79 15.19
CA LYS A 285 49.44 -37.61 14.79
C LYS A 285 50.63 -37.35 15.72
N ASP A 286 50.44 -37.47 17.03
CA ASP A 286 51.52 -37.29 18.00
C ASP A 286 52.61 -38.35 17.79
N LEU A 287 52.22 -39.61 17.60
CA LEU A 287 53.17 -40.70 17.29
C LEU A 287 53.92 -40.46 15.97
N GLU A 288 53.23 -39.99 14.92
CA GLU A 288 53.88 -39.64 13.66
C GLU A 288 54.90 -38.50 13.82
N THR A 289 54.62 -37.49 14.66
CA THR A 289 55.60 -36.43 14.94
C THR A 289 56.82 -36.96 15.70
N GLN A 290 56.62 -37.89 16.65
CA GLN A 290 57.71 -38.54 17.36
C GLN A 290 58.58 -39.35 16.39
N VAL A 291 57.96 -40.16 15.52
CA VAL A 291 58.69 -40.96 14.52
C VAL A 291 59.44 -40.08 13.52
N LYS A 292 58.84 -38.97 13.08
CA LYS A 292 59.51 -37.99 12.20
C LYS A 292 60.74 -37.37 12.85
N GLY A 293 60.75 -37.16 14.17
CA GLY A 293 61.93 -36.70 14.90
C GLY A 293 63.12 -37.66 14.81
N TYR A 294 62.88 -38.95 14.56
CA TYR A 294 63.92 -39.95 14.35
C TYR A 294 64.24 -40.17 12.86
N HIS A 295 63.56 -39.47 11.94
CA HIS A 295 63.76 -39.62 10.50
C HIS A 295 65.01 -38.85 10.07
N GLY A 296 66.11 -39.57 9.88
CA GLY A 296 67.41 -39.02 9.54
C GLY A 296 68.56 -39.52 10.42
N LEU A 297 68.27 -40.25 11.51
CA LEU A 297 69.30 -41.03 12.16
C LEU A 297 69.67 -42.23 11.26
N PRO A 298 70.96 -42.44 10.96
CA PRO A 298 71.40 -43.65 10.28
C PRO A 298 70.90 -44.87 11.06
N GLN A 299 70.29 -45.83 10.33
CA GLN A 299 69.71 -47.03 10.93
C GLN A 299 70.77 -47.85 11.70
N ASP A 300 72.03 -47.73 11.30
CA ASP A 300 73.19 -48.37 11.92
C ASP A 300 74.00 -47.37 12.76
N THR A 301 73.93 -47.52 14.08
CA THR A 301 74.64 -46.65 15.03
C THR A 301 76.16 -46.67 14.85
N ASP A 302 76.73 -47.76 14.35
CA ASP A 302 78.17 -47.90 14.13
C ASP A 302 78.65 -47.14 12.90
N LEU A 303 77.84 -47.05 11.85
CA LEU A 303 78.15 -46.22 10.67
C LEU A 303 78.11 -44.73 11.01
N ALA A 304 77.10 -44.30 11.78
CA ALA A 304 77.03 -42.92 12.28
C ALA A 304 78.26 -42.54 13.12
N ARG A 305 78.77 -43.48 13.94
CA ARG A 305 80.00 -43.28 14.71
C ARG A 305 81.24 -43.17 13.82
N LEU A 306 81.33 -43.97 12.76
CA LEU A 306 82.42 -43.91 11.79
C LEU A 306 82.46 -42.58 11.05
N GLU A 307 81.31 -42.08 10.57
CA GLU A 307 81.24 -40.78 9.88
C GLU A 307 81.56 -39.61 10.83
N LEU A 308 81.15 -39.69 12.09
CA LEU A 308 81.51 -38.67 13.08
C LEU A 308 83.03 -38.67 13.33
N GLU A 309 83.65 -39.84 13.48
CA GLU A 309 85.09 -39.93 13.64
C GLU A 309 85.86 -39.50 12.38
N SER A 310 85.36 -39.79 11.17
CA SER A 310 86.00 -39.30 9.94
C SER A 310 85.95 -37.77 9.84
N LEU A 311 84.80 -37.16 10.10
CA LEU A 311 84.67 -35.70 10.13
C LEU A 311 85.52 -35.06 11.22
N ARG A 312 85.67 -35.70 12.38
CA ARG A 312 86.59 -35.25 13.44
C ARG A 312 88.04 -35.26 12.99
N VAL A 313 88.45 -36.27 12.22
CA VAL A 313 89.81 -36.33 11.65
C VAL A 313 90.00 -35.21 10.64
N GLU A 314 89.06 -35.02 9.71
CA GLU A 314 89.12 -33.97 8.69
C GLU A 314 89.21 -32.56 9.31
N LEU A 315 88.43 -32.29 10.36
CA LEU A 315 88.49 -31.00 11.08
C LEU A 315 89.86 -30.76 11.72
N ARG A 316 90.49 -31.82 12.27
CA ARG A 316 91.86 -31.72 12.82
C ARG A 316 92.88 -31.46 11.73
N ASP A 317 92.72 -32.04 10.54
CA ASP A 317 93.65 -31.84 9.44
C ASP A 317 93.54 -30.43 8.84
N LEU A 318 92.33 -29.91 8.63
CA LEU A 318 92.13 -28.51 8.24
C LEU A 318 92.67 -27.52 9.28
N THR A 319 92.54 -27.86 10.56
CA THR A 319 93.14 -27.07 11.66
C THR A 319 94.66 -27.03 11.54
N ARG A 320 95.31 -28.18 11.28
CA ARG A 320 96.77 -28.24 11.07
C ARG A 320 97.20 -27.47 9.83
N GLU A 321 96.44 -27.55 8.74
CA GLU A 321 96.75 -26.84 7.50
C GLU A 321 96.68 -25.32 7.73
N ARG A 322 95.63 -24.84 8.40
CA ARG A 322 95.53 -23.44 8.81
C ARG A 322 96.72 -23.03 9.65
N ASP A 323 97.09 -23.82 10.65
CA ASP A 323 98.17 -23.48 11.57
C ASP A 323 99.52 -23.47 10.85
N SER A 324 99.77 -24.40 9.91
CA SER A 324 100.95 -24.42 9.03
C SER A 324 101.03 -23.20 8.11
N MET A 325 99.92 -22.81 7.48
CA MET A 325 99.86 -21.59 6.67
C MET A 325 100.13 -20.35 7.52
N PHE A 326 99.63 -20.34 8.77
CA PHE A 326 99.86 -19.25 9.70
C PHE A 326 101.34 -19.16 10.11
N GLU A 327 101.98 -20.28 10.45
CA GLU A 327 103.42 -20.34 10.73
C GLU A 327 104.26 -19.84 9.55
N GLY A 328 103.93 -20.27 8.32
CA GLY A 328 104.61 -19.81 7.11
C GLY A 328 104.48 -18.31 6.83
N LEU A 329 103.40 -17.67 7.27
CA LEU A 329 103.25 -16.21 7.23
C LEU A 329 104.10 -15.52 8.30
N VAL A 330 104.14 -16.06 9.51
CA VAL A 330 104.92 -15.52 10.64
C VAL A 330 106.43 -15.59 10.37
N GLU A 331 106.92 -16.65 9.71
CA GLU A 331 108.33 -16.79 9.32
C GLU A 331 108.78 -15.80 8.23
N ARG A 332 107.84 -15.32 7.39
CA ARG A 332 108.14 -14.34 6.33
C ARG A 332 108.22 -12.91 6.83
N GLU A 333 107.44 -12.57 7.85
CA GLU A 333 107.39 -11.21 8.39
C GLU A 333 108.32 -10.97 9.58
N THR A 334 108.99 -12.00 10.10
CA THR A 334 110.01 -11.82 11.13
C THR A 334 111.33 -11.34 10.51
N PRO A 335 111.78 -10.09 10.75
CA PRO A 335 112.99 -9.57 10.13
C PRO A 335 114.21 -10.32 10.65
N ARG A 336 114.87 -11.09 9.79
CA ARG A 336 116.22 -11.60 10.07
C ARG A 336 117.16 -10.41 10.25
N LYS A 337 117.50 -10.05 11.49
CA LYS A 337 118.59 -9.11 11.79
C LYS A 337 119.89 -9.67 11.19
N PRO A 338 120.50 -9.03 10.18
CA PRO A 338 121.84 -9.42 9.75
C PRO A 338 122.86 -9.00 10.83
N ARG A 339 123.86 -9.85 11.04
CA ARG A 339 125.04 -9.60 11.87
C ARG A 339 126.06 -8.77 11.11
#